data_AF-A0A9W9DQ68-F1
#
_entry.id   AF-A0A9W9DQ68-F1
#
_cell.length_a   1.000
_cell.length_b   1.000
_cell.length_c   1.000
_cell.angle_alpha   90.00
_cell.angle_beta   90.00
_cell.angle_gamma   90.00
#
_symmetry.space_group_name_H-M   'P 1'
#
loop_
_entity.id
_entity.type
_entity.pdbx_description
1 polymer ?
#
loop_
_entity_poly.entity_id
_entity_poly.type
_entity_poly.pdbx_seq_one_letter_code
_entity_poly.pdbx_strand_id
1 'polypeptide(L)'
;MDTSLRYQRTQIILVPQYSIHLTQGLVLWNDIEGYVNISGVGTYTTSFEWGHADNGSVGLRLRFREIFHSVKAWLNDQQVTTADPTHPVVDISKLVIKGTNTIRVDAASTLLNAVNAVPQVKSLGQLRLLTEPVPPLNQQYGLDSEHYAHPLCLGYNVDVSVILYKE
;
A
#
# COMPACT_ATOMS: atom_id res chain seq x y z
N MET A 1 -51.16 11.52 -22.03
CA MET A 1 -49.71 11.35 -22.23
C MET A 1 -49.03 12.00 -21.05
N ASP A 2 -48.57 11.19 -20.10
CA ASP A 2 -47.86 11.64 -18.88
C ASP A 2 -46.36 11.40 -19.12
N THR A 3 -45.62 12.48 -19.32
CA THR A 3 -44.16 12.49 -19.38
C THR A 3 -43.59 13.05 -18.09
N SER A 4 -43.86 12.36 -16.98
CA SER A 4 -43.12 12.57 -15.73
C SER A 4 -41.71 11.99 -15.87
N LEU A 5 -40.77 12.84 -16.27
CA LEU A 5 -39.34 12.58 -16.15
C LEU A 5 -39.01 12.40 -14.66
N ARG A 6 -38.90 11.14 -14.22
CA ARG A 6 -38.42 10.81 -12.87
C ARG A 6 -36.98 11.28 -12.75
N TYR A 7 -36.75 12.28 -11.93
CA TYR A 7 -35.42 12.72 -11.53
C TYR A 7 -34.72 11.54 -10.82
N GLN A 8 -33.77 10.90 -11.48
CA GLN A 8 -32.88 9.93 -10.84
C GLN A 8 -31.93 10.73 -9.95
N ARG A 9 -32.08 10.62 -8.63
CA ARG A 9 -31.19 11.26 -7.68
C ARG A 9 -29.81 10.62 -7.78
N THR A 10 -28.86 11.31 -8.40
CA THR A 10 -27.44 10.91 -8.38
C THR A 10 -26.87 11.24 -7.00
N GLN A 11 -26.37 10.23 -6.28
CA GLN A 11 -25.62 10.42 -5.04
C GLN A 11 -24.18 9.93 -5.26
N ILE A 12 -23.21 10.80 -4.96
CA ILE A 12 -21.81 10.41 -4.83
C ILE A 12 -21.58 10.20 -3.34
N ILE A 13 -21.24 8.97 -2.94
CA ILE A 13 -20.81 8.68 -1.57
C ILE A 13 -19.28 8.70 -1.58
N LEU A 14 -18.69 9.77 -1.06
CA LEU A 14 -17.29 9.80 -0.71
C LEU A 14 -17.13 9.06 0.62
N VAL A 15 -16.48 7.90 0.59
CA VAL A 15 -16.11 7.19 1.82
C VAL A 15 -14.99 8.00 2.50
N PRO A 16 -15.11 8.37 3.79
CA PRO A 16 -14.09 9.16 4.44
C PRO A 16 -12.77 8.39 4.53
N GLN A 17 -11.65 9.11 4.35
CA GLN A 17 -10.32 8.57 4.60
C GLN A 17 -10.07 8.58 6.12
N TYR A 18 -10.37 7.47 6.78
CA TYR A 18 -10.03 7.28 8.18
C TYR A 18 -8.60 6.73 8.31
N SER A 19 -7.82 7.32 9.21
CA SER A 19 -6.50 6.78 9.57
C SER A 19 -6.67 5.59 10.49
N ILE A 20 -6.04 4.47 10.13
CA ILE A 20 -5.96 3.27 10.97
C ILE A 20 -4.58 3.23 11.59
N HIS A 21 -4.52 3.14 12.91
CA HIS A 21 -3.26 2.89 13.62
C HIS A 21 -2.99 1.39 13.63
N LEU A 22 -2.03 0.95 12.82
CA LEU A 22 -1.59 -0.43 12.78
C LEU A 22 -0.63 -0.70 13.96
N THR A 23 -1.15 -1.26 15.06
CA THR A 23 -0.36 -1.51 16.28
C THR A 23 0.39 -2.84 16.28
N GLN A 24 0.08 -3.74 15.33
CA GLN A 24 0.62 -5.10 15.27
C GLN A 24 1.56 -5.33 14.08
N GLY A 25 1.93 -4.28 13.34
CA GLY A 25 2.66 -4.39 12.07
C GLY A 25 1.76 -4.19 10.86
N LEU A 26 2.34 -4.23 9.66
CA LEU A 26 1.57 -4.16 8.42
C LEU A 26 0.70 -5.41 8.24
N VAL A 27 -0.51 -5.22 7.76
CA VAL A 27 -1.45 -6.31 7.45
C VAL A 27 -2.04 -6.08 6.07
N LEU A 28 -2.30 -7.16 5.36
CA LEU A 28 -3.04 -7.10 4.10
C LEU A 28 -4.41 -6.46 4.34
N TRP A 29 -4.89 -5.66 3.38
CA TRP A 29 -6.14 -4.93 3.55
C TRP A 29 -7.34 -5.87 3.71
N ASN A 30 -7.27 -7.08 3.15
CA ASN A 30 -8.33 -8.09 3.31
C ASN A 30 -8.44 -8.66 4.72
N ASP A 31 -7.42 -8.47 5.56
CA ASP A 31 -7.42 -8.93 6.95
C ASP A 31 -7.84 -7.82 7.92
N ILE A 32 -8.05 -6.59 7.41
CA ILE A 32 -8.61 -5.48 8.17
C ILE A 32 -10.14 -5.56 8.12
N GLU A 33 -10.78 -5.63 9.29
CA GLU A 33 -12.24 -5.67 9.40
C GLU A 33 -12.87 -4.46 8.69
N GLY A 34 -13.81 -4.72 7.77
CA GLY A 34 -14.46 -3.70 6.96
C GLY A 34 -13.75 -3.34 5.65
N TYR A 35 -12.57 -3.89 5.37
CA TYR A 35 -11.75 -3.55 4.19
C TYR A 35 -11.56 -4.72 3.20
N VAL A 36 -12.23 -5.86 3.41
CA VAL A 36 -12.11 -7.10 2.61
C VAL A 36 -12.33 -6.92 1.10
N ASN A 37 -13.13 -5.93 0.70
CA ASN A 37 -13.55 -5.71 -0.67
C ASN A 37 -13.21 -4.29 -1.17
N ILE A 38 -12.22 -3.62 -0.56
CA ILE A 38 -11.84 -2.29 -1.01
C ILE A 38 -10.82 -2.35 -2.16
N SER A 39 -10.72 -1.24 -2.88
CA SER A 39 -9.71 -1.04 -3.92
C SER A 39 -9.38 0.44 -4.01
N GLY A 40 -8.15 0.78 -4.38
CA GLY A 40 -7.70 2.16 -4.46
C GLY A 40 -6.25 2.32 -4.03
N VAL A 41 -5.96 3.44 -3.38
CA VAL A 41 -4.62 3.78 -2.87
C VAL A 41 -4.68 3.86 -1.35
N GLY A 42 -3.83 3.09 -0.67
CA GLY A 42 -3.59 3.16 0.76
C GLY A 42 -2.27 3.84 1.05
N THR A 43 -2.29 4.85 1.91
CA THR A 43 -1.10 5.59 2.32
C THR A 43 -0.65 5.13 3.70
N TYR A 44 0.60 4.68 3.78
CA TYR A 44 1.28 4.29 5.00
C TYR A 44 2.27 5.37 5.39
N THR A 45 2.39 5.66 6.68
CA THR A 45 3.35 6.63 7.20
C THR A 45 3.97 6.11 8.48
N THR A 46 5.28 6.23 8.60
CA THR A 46 6.01 5.95 9.84
C THR A 46 7.26 6.83 9.93
N SER A 47 7.90 6.85 11.09
CA SER A 47 9.12 7.62 11.33
C SER A 47 10.17 6.78 12.05
N PHE A 48 11.45 7.10 11.81
CA PHE A 48 12.58 6.44 12.46
C PHE A 48 13.69 7.46 12.78
N GLU A 49 14.52 7.15 13.77
CA GLU A 49 15.65 7.98 14.17
C GLU A 49 16.94 7.57 13.46
N TRP A 50 17.71 8.55 12.98
CA TRP A 50 19.00 8.36 12.33
C TRP A 50 20.11 9.07 13.09
N GLY A 51 21.00 8.27 13.70
CA GLY A 51 22.08 8.76 14.56
C GLY A 51 23.40 9.06 13.83
N HIS A 52 23.55 8.66 12.57
CA HIS A 52 24.82 8.79 11.86
C HIS A 52 24.98 10.17 11.21
N ALA A 53 26.21 10.68 11.23
CA ALA A 53 26.55 11.88 10.48
C ALA A 53 26.56 11.57 8.97
N ASP A 54 26.23 12.56 8.15
CA ASP A 54 26.31 12.50 6.69
C ASP A 54 27.78 12.54 6.23
N ASN A 55 28.52 11.49 6.53
CA ASN A 55 29.94 11.34 6.21
C ASN A 55 30.22 10.15 5.26
N GLY A 56 29.16 9.55 4.70
CA GLY A 56 29.23 8.43 3.76
C GLY A 56 29.74 7.10 4.34
N SER A 57 29.98 6.99 5.65
CA SER A 57 30.53 5.78 6.26
C SER A 57 29.52 4.65 6.49
N VAL A 58 28.22 4.97 6.40
CA VAL A 58 27.10 4.05 6.62
C VAL A 58 26.03 4.34 5.58
N GLY A 59 25.56 3.30 4.89
CA GLY A 59 24.49 3.38 3.92
C GLY A 59 23.16 2.86 4.49
N LEU A 60 22.08 3.26 3.84
CA LEU A 60 20.70 2.94 4.20
C LEU A 60 19.93 2.42 2.99
N ARG A 61 19.38 1.21 3.11
CA ARG A 61 18.49 0.63 2.09
C ARG A 61 17.08 0.50 2.61
N LEU A 62 16.14 0.87 1.75
CA LEU A 62 14.72 0.63 1.90
C LEU A 62 14.35 -0.65 1.18
N ARG A 63 13.87 -1.66 1.90
CA ARG A 63 13.34 -2.88 1.30
C ARG A 63 11.83 -2.91 1.48
N PHE A 64 11.10 -2.88 0.38
CA PHE A 64 9.72 -3.37 0.36
C PHE A 64 9.82 -4.90 0.28
N ARG A 65 9.00 -5.63 1.02
CA ARG A 65 8.97 -7.10 0.91
C ARG A 65 8.19 -7.50 -0.34
N GLU A 66 7.07 -8.19 -0.16
CA GLU A 66 6.20 -8.54 -1.27
C GLU A 66 5.34 -7.33 -1.67
N ILE A 67 5.35 -6.99 -2.97
CA ILE A 67 4.51 -5.95 -3.54
C ILE A 67 3.46 -6.65 -4.39
N PHE A 68 2.21 -6.66 -3.93
CA PHE A 68 1.13 -7.32 -4.65
C PHE A 68 0.75 -6.60 -5.96
N HIS A 69 1.07 -5.31 -6.10
CA HIS A 69 0.75 -4.50 -7.28
C HIS A 69 1.76 -3.38 -7.55
N SER A 70 1.56 -2.19 -6.98
CA SER A 70 2.42 -1.03 -7.22
C SER A 70 2.58 -0.21 -5.96
N VAL A 71 3.78 0.36 -5.79
CA VAL A 71 4.14 1.21 -4.67
C VAL A 71 4.87 2.45 -5.14
N LYS A 72 4.71 3.53 -4.38
CA LYS A 72 5.51 4.75 -4.49
C LYS A 72 5.89 5.22 -3.09
N ALA A 73 7.14 5.62 -2.89
CA ALA A 73 7.62 6.02 -1.58
C ALA A 73 8.29 7.39 -1.59
N TRP A 74 8.27 8.02 -0.42
CA TRP A 74 8.92 9.28 -0.11
C TRP A 74 9.63 9.19 1.24
N LEU A 75 10.81 9.77 1.33
CA LEU A 75 11.54 9.98 2.58
C LEU A 75 11.73 11.48 2.76
N ASN A 76 11.25 12.03 3.88
CA ASN A 76 11.34 13.47 4.17
C ASN A 76 10.81 14.33 3.00
N ASP A 77 9.64 13.96 2.48
CA ASP A 77 8.96 14.56 1.31
C ASP A 77 9.72 14.44 -0.03
N GLN A 78 10.92 13.84 -0.03
CA GLN A 78 11.67 13.55 -1.25
C GLN A 78 11.30 12.18 -1.80
N GLN A 79 11.00 12.11 -3.09
CA GLN A 79 10.61 10.86 -3.72
C GLN A 79 11.78 9.86 -3.73
N VAL A 80 11.52 8.64 -3.27
CA VAL A 80 12.44 7.52 -3.36
C VAL A 80 12.44 6.98 -4.80
N THR A 81 13.61 6.57 -5.30
CA THR A 81 13.73 5.93 -6.61
C THR A 81 12.80 4.72 -6.71
N THR A 82 12.22 4.48 -7.88
CA THR A 82 11.35 3.33 -8.11
C THR A 82 12.10 2.03 -7.83
N ALA A 83 11.50 1.16 -7.01
CA ALA A 83 12.05 -0.15 -6.70
C ALA A 83 11.90 -1.11 -7.88
N ASP A 84 12.88 -2.01 -8.07
CA ASP A 84 12.73 -3.15 -8.99
C ASP A 84 11.66 -4.11 -8.41
N PRO A 85 10.56 -4.40 -9.12
CA PRO A 85 9.50 -5.27 -8.58
C PRO A 85 9.96 -6.71 -8.33
N THR A 86 11.04 -7.17 -8.95
CA THR A 86 11.61 -8.51 -8.73
C THR A 86 12.60 -8.54 -7.56
N HIS A 87 13.19 -7.38 -7.22
CA HIS A 87 14.13 -7.17 -6.12
C HIS A 87 13.87 -5.80 -5.48
N PRO A 88 12.81 -5.66 -4.67
CA PRO A 88 12.30 -4.36 -4.25
C PRO A 88 13.11 -3.71 -3.11
N VAL A 89 14.38 -3.43 -3.39
CA VAL A 89 15.35 -2.80 -2.50
C VAL A 89 15.90 -1.54 -3.17
N VAL A 90 15.90 -0.43 -2.45
CA VAL A 90 16.35 0.87 -2.95
C VAL A 90 17.33 1.50 -1.97
N ASP A 91 18.43 2.05 -2.46
CA ASP A 91 19.33 2.87 -1.65
C ASP A 91 18.71 4.25 -1.40
N ILE A 92 18.56 4.60 -0.12
CA ILE A 92 17.99 5.85 0.38
C ILE A 92 19.02 6.68 1.18
N SER A 93 20.30 6.30 1.14
CA SER A 93 21.38 6.94 1.91
C SER A 93 21.48 8.45 1.64
N LYS A 94 21.13 8.88 0.42
CA LYS A 94 21.18 10.30 0.03
C LYS A 94 19.97 11.13 0.48
N LEU A 95 18.94 10.47 1.01
CA LEU A 95 17.67 11.09 1.39
C LEU A 95 17.49 11.19 2.92
N VAL A 96 18.31 10.44 3.68
CA VAL A 96 18.25 10.41 5.14
C VAL A 96 18.92 11.65 5.75
N ILE A 97 18.33 12.19 6.80
CA ILE A 97 18.87 13.30 7.59
C ILE A 97 19.18 12.83 9.01
N LYS A 98 20.08 13.52 9.72
CA LYS A 98 20.30 13.25 11.15
C LYS A 98 19.04 13.58 11.97
N GLY A 99 18.66 12.69 12.88
CA GLY A 99 17.45 12.79 13.69
C GLY A 99 16.25 12.05 13.08
N THR A 100 15.05 12.60 13.28
CA THR A 100 13.81 11.98 12.83
C THR A 100 13.66 12.04 11.31
N ASN A 101 13.41 10.89 10.70
CA ASN A 101 13.09 10.76 9.29
C ASN A 101 11.66 10.21 9.15
N THR A 102 10.88 10.74 8.22
CA THR A 102 9.51 10.28 7.97
C THR A 102 9.43 9.63 6.60
N ILE A 103 8.94 8.40 6.57
CA ILE A 103 8.66 7.67 5.35
C ILE A 103 7.15 7.64 5.09
N ARG A 104 6.78 7.92 3.84
CA ARG A 104 5.43 7.74 3.31
C ARG A 104 5.48 6.73 2.17
N VAL A 105 4.55 5.78 2.16
CA VAL A 105 4.41 4.80 1.08
C VAL A 105 2.96 4.77 0.63
N ASP A 106 2.72 5.01 -0.65
CA ASP A 106 1.42 4.83 -1.30
C ASP A 106 1.44 3.46 -2.00
N ALA A 107 0.57 2.55 -1.59
CA ALA A 107 0.35 1.26 -2.25
C ALA A 107 -0.98 1.30 -3.00
N ALA A 108 -0.98 0.98 -4.29
CA ALA A 108 -2.18 1.00 -5.12
C ALA A 108 -2.58 -0.41 -5.55
N SER A 109 -3.87 -0.74 -5.41
CA SER A 109 -4.47 -2.01 -5.82
C SER A 109 -5.09 -1.95 -7.22
N THR A 110 -5.41 -3.10 -7.79
CA THR A 110 -6.39 -3.15 -8.89
C THR A 110 -7.81 -2.91 -8.36
N LEU A 111 -8.78 -2.69 -9.26
CA LEU A 111 -10.20 -2.60 -8.90
C LEU A 111 -10.87 -3.97 -8.69
N LEU A 112 -10.14 -5.07 -8.83
CA LEU A 112 -10.72 -6.41 -8.96
C LEU A 112 -11.62 -6.78 -7.79
N ASN A 113 -11.15 -6.56 -6.56
CA ASN A 113 -11.85 -6.99 -5.35
C ASN A 113 -13.12 -6.18 -5.11
N ALA A 114 -13.08 -4.86 -5.35
CA ALA A 114 -14.26 -4.01 -5.29
C ALA A 114 -15.32 -4.42 -6.32
N VAL A 115 -14.89 -4.78 -7.54
CA VAL A 115 -15.81 -5.22 -8.59
C VAL A 115 -16.39 -6.61 -8.27
N ASN A 116 -15.60 -7.53 -7.73
CA ASN A 116 -16.06 -8.87 -7.34
C ASN A 116 -17.11 -8.82 -6.20
N ALA A 117 -17.08 -7.79 -5.35
CA ALA A 117 -18.05 -7.60 -4.27
C ALA A 117 -19.43 -7.11 -4.74
N VAL A 118 -19.56 -6.70 -6.01
CA VAL A 118 -20.82 -6.22 -6.59
C VAL A 118 -21.21 -7.13 -7.77
N PRO A 119 -21.75 -8.33 -7.50
CA PRO A 119 -21.99 -9.34 -8.53
C PRO A 119 -23.03 -8.92 -9.60
N GLN A 120 -23.81 -7.88 -9.32
CA GLN A 120 -24.80 -7.31 -10.24
C GLN A 120 -24.17 -6.44 -11.33
N VAL A 121 -22.88 -6.08 -11.22
CA VAL A 121 -22.18 -5.31 -12.25
C VAL A 121 -22.18 -6.10 -13.55
N LYS A 122 -22.61 -5.42 -14.63
CA LYS A 122 -22.62 -5.98 -15.98
C LYS A 122 -21.46 -5.44 -16.80
N SER A 123 -20.81 -6.32 -17.54
CA SER A 123 -19.86 -5.97 -18.60
C SER A 123 -20.38 -6.52 -19.91
N LEU A 124 -20.46 -5.69 -20.95
CA LEU A 124 -20.98 -6.10 -22.27
C LEU A 124 -22.37 -6.77 -22.23
N GLY A 125 -23.22 -6.34 -21.28
CA GLY A 125 -24.57 -6.87 -21.09
C GLY A 125 -24.65 -8.18 -20.30
N GLN A 126 -23.51 -8.80 -19.99
CA GLN A 126 -23.44 -10.01 -19.17
C GLN A 126 -23.13 -9.67 -17.72
N LEU A 127 -23.75 -10.38 -16.77
CA LEU A 127 -23.38 -10.30 -15.37
C LEU A 127 -21.94 -10.78 -15.21
N ARG A 128 -21.14 -10.05 -14.44
CA ARG A 128 -19.72 -10.35 -14.25
C ARG A 128 -19.46 -11.80 -13.85
N LEU A 129 -20.20 -12.32 -12.88
CA LEU A 129 -20.00 -13.70 -12.42
C LEU A 129 -20.46 -14.77 -13.41
N LEU A 130 -21.06 -14.37 -14.54
CA LEU A 130 -21.54 -15.26 -15.60
C LEU A 130 -20.78 -15.07 -16.92
N THR A 131 -19.68 -14.31 -16.93
CA THR A 131 -18.82 -14.17 -18.11
C THR A 131 -17.91 -15.39 -18.26
N GLU A 132 -17.65 -15.79 -19.51
CA GLU A 132 -16.64 -16.80 -19.83
C GLU A 132 -15.42 -16.12 -20.49
N PRO A 133 -14.19 -16.36 -19.98
CA PRO A 133 -13.87 -17.20 -18.83
C PRO A 133 -14.32 -16.59 -17.50
N VAL A 134 -14.53 -17.46 -16.50
CA VAL A 134 -14.85 -17.05 -15.12
C VAL A 134 -13.83 -15.99 -14.64
N PRO A 135 -14.30 -14.85 -14.10
CA PRO A 135 -13.39 -13.81 -13.61
C PRO A 135 -12.45 -14.32 -12.50
N PRO A 136 -11.25 -13.75 -12.38
CA PRO A 136 -10.33 -14.11 -11.30
C PRO A 136 -10.91 -13.81 -9.93
N LEU A 137 -10.56 -14.66 -8.96
CA LEU A 137 -10.88 -14.48 -7.54
C LEU A 137 -10.21 -13.23 -6.98
N ASN A 138 -10.58 -12.86 -5.75
CA ASN A 138 -9.98 -11.73 -5.06
C ASN A 138 -8.45 -11.90 -4.95
N GLN A 139 -7.75 -10.80 -5.22
CA GLN A 139 -6.30 -10.70 -5.08
C GLN A 139 -5.92 -10.35 -3.64
N GLN A 140 -4.66 -10.57 -3.28
CA GLN A 140 -4.01 -9.96 -2.11
C GLN A 140 -3.55 -8.54 -2.47
N TYR A 141 -3.53 -7.63 -1.49
CA TYR A 141 -3.28 -6.21 -1.71
C TYR A 141 -2.96 -5.48 -0.40
N GLY A 142 -2.25 -4.37 -0.52
CA GLY A 142 -1.63 -3.66 0.61
C GLY A 142 -0.17 -4.04 0.80
N LEU A 143 0.34 -3.77 2.01
CA LEU A 143 1.66 -4.16 2.47
C LEU A 143 1.50 -5.15 3.63
N ASP A 144 2.39 -6.12 3.74
CA ASP A 144 2.31 -7.22 4.71
C ASP A 144 3.55 -7.32 5.61
N SER A 145 3.32 -7.71 6.86
CA SER A 145 4.32 -8.08 7.87
C SER A 145 4.33 -9.59 8.04
N GLU A 146 5.39 -10.25 7.60
CA GLU A 146 5.51 -11.68 7.92
C GLU A 146 5.94 -11.86 9.39
N HIS A 147 5.43 -12.90 10.04
CA HIS A 147 5.58 -13.25 11.48
C HIS A 147 7.02 -13.47 12.01
N TYR A 148 8.08 -13.13 11.28
CA TYR A 148 9.47 -13.33 11.68
C TYR A 148 10.30 -12.04 11.61
N ALA A 149 10.45 -11.37 12.75
CA ALA A 149 11.42 -10.31 12.93
C ALA A 149 12.84 -10.89 12.98
N HIS A 150 13.69 -10.54 12.00
CA HIS A 150 15.12 -10.83 12.08
C HIS A 150 15.76 -9.98 13.19
N PRO A 151 16.55 -10.56 14.12
CA PRO A 151 17.05 -9.90 15.32
C PRO A 151 18.10 -8.78 15.08
N LEU A 152 18.47 -8.50 13.84
CA LEU A 152 19.36 -7.40 13.47
C LEU A 152 18.60 -6.10 13.13
N CYS A 153 17.27 -6.12 13.12
CA CYS A 153 16.45 -4.92 13.01
C CYS A 153 16.31 -4.30 14.41
N LEU A 154 17.08 -3.26 14.71
CA LEU A 154 16.93 -2.49 15.94
C LEU A 154 15.54 -1.82 15.96
N GLY A 155 14.58 -2.44 16.62
CA GLY A 155 13.53 -1.75 17.37
C GLY A 155 12.46 -0.94 16.62
N TYR A 156 12.06 -1.30 15.39
CA TYR A 156 10.90 -0.66 14.75
C TYR A 156 10.05 -1.67 13.98
N ASN A 157 8.75 -1.70 14.27
CA ASN A 157 7.72 -2.41 13.50
C ASN A 157 7.53 -1.70 12.15
N VAL A 158 8.45 -1.91 11.20
CA VAL A 158 8.32 -1.38 9.85
C VAL A 158 8.67 -2.50 8.86
N ASP A 159 7.63 -3.04 8.22
CA ASP A 159 7.78 -4.10 7.20
C ASP A 159 8.27 -3.57 5.86
N VAL A 160 8.42 -2.25 5.78
CA VAL A 160 9.48 -1.60 5.01
C VAL A 160 10.75 -1.58 5.87
N SER A 161 11.56 -2.62 5.75
CA SER A 161 12.77 -2.72 6.56
C SER A 161 13.81 -1.71 6.08
N VAL A 162 14.33 -0.96 7.04
CA VAL A 162 15.47 -0.06 6.87
C VAL A 162 16.72 -0.86 7.21
N ILE A 163 17.50 -1.22 6.18
CA ILE A 163 18.69 -2.06 6.34
C ILE A 163 19.92 -1.17 6.40
N LEU A 164 20.57 -1.17 7.55
CA LEU A 164 21.89 -0.60 7.76
C LEU A 164 22.93 -1.49 7.11
N TYR A 165 23.84 -0.90 6.35
CA TYR A 165 25.04 -1.60 5.89
C TYR A 165 26.25 -0.66 5.95
N LYS A 166 27.40 -1.28 6.16
CA LYS A 166 28.70 -0.62 6.08
C LYS A 166 29.26 -0.91 4.69
N GLU A 167 29.72 0.12 3.99
CA GLU A 167 30.53 -0.06 2.77
C GLU A 167 31.93 -0.60 3.10
#